data_AF-A0ABD3E6Q0-F1
#
_entry.id   AF-A0ABD3E6Q0-F1
#
_cell.length_a   1.000
_cell.length_b   1.000
_cell.length_c   1.000
_cell.angle_alpha   90.00
_cell.angle_beta   90.00
_cell.angle_gamma   90.00
#
_symmetry.space_group_name_H-M   'P 1'
#
loop_
_entity.id
_entity.type
_entity.pdbx_description
1 polymer ?
#
loop_
_entity_poly.entity_id
_entity_poly.type
_entity_poly.pdbx_seq_one_letter_code
_entity_poly.pdbx_strand_id
1 'polypeptide(L)'
;MASLATHFTASLFLCPLGVRRLLCSVSLFLKSPSLYRSRMWYFSEPKWKNFDLIALLVSLPIASLSHIFIFLAFSETPIYRFSFLQQSLVVFLFWALLLFIILKESLDLFSVPDNFAFIFAAIVFMVEFHMCGRGIVGLGGWVYGILGGLDVFCAICCVYLSIKPSAFFAEFLLSSGLVLKGTWVFQVGLSLYTDAFGFKGCHKIYEMMVSKGEADVKCELEDDMWRGMALMSLLFIGHVIVVMITSFVLFGLLNRCKNMRCGETSGHLLAELGSESMLMHSLPELELE
;
A
#
# COMPACT_ATOMS: atom_id res chain seq x y z
N MET A 1 20.03 5.24 3.81
CA MET A 1 20.62 5.62 2.51
C MET A 1 19.49 5.68 1.54
N ALA A 2 19.19 6.87 1.03
CA ALA A 2 18.26 7.00 -0.06
C ALA A 2 19.04 6.75 -1.34
N SER A 3 18.86 5.56 -1.92
CA SER A 3 19.43 5.18 -3.21
C SER A 3 18.30 4.71 -4.12
N LEU A 4 18.55 4.72 -5.43
CA LEU A 4 17.58 4.17 -6.37
C LEU A 4 17.17 2.74 -6.00
N ALA A 5 18.12 1.92 -5.53
CA ALA A 5 17.86 0.54 -5.13
C ALA A 5 16.90 0.46 -3.92
N THR A 6 17.04 1.33 -2.92
CA THR A 6 16.13 1.34 -1.77
C THR A 6 14.73 1.81 -2.16
N HIS A 7 14.64 2.83 -3.01
CA HIS A 7 13.36 3.34 -3.53
C HIS A 7 12.65 2.29 -4.41
N PHE A 8 13.40 1.61 -5.28
CA PHE A 8 12.88 0.52 -6.09
C PHE A 8 12.39 -0.65 -5.24
N THR A 9 13.19 -1.07 -4.26
CA THR A 9 12.82 -2.17 -3.35
C THR A 9 11.56 -1.83 -2.56
N ALA A 10 11.46 -0.62 -2.02
CA ALA A 10 10.26 -0.17 -1.30
C ALA A 10 9.01 -0.17 -2.20
N SER A 11 9.12 0.30 -3.44
CA SER A 11 8.02 0.26 -4.41
C SER A 11 7.60 -1.17 -4.77
N LEU A 12 8.56 -2.08 -4.94
CA LEU A 12 8.32 -3.48 -5.25
C LEU A 12 7.52 -4.20 -4.16
N PHE A 13 7.61 -3.76 -2.91
CA PHE A 13 6.80 -4.31 -1.82
C PHE A 13 5.47 -3.57 -1.63
N LEU A 14 5.47 -2.24 -1.66
CA LEU A 14 4.28 -1.43 -1.38
C LEU A 14 3.21 -1.54 -2.49
N CYS A 15 3.62 -1.57 -3.77
CA CYS A 15 2.67 -1.62 -4.88
C CYS A 15 1.87 -2.93 -4.90
N PRO A 16 2.50 -4.14 -4.88
CA PRO A 16 1.74 -5.39 -4.86
C PRO A 16 0.91 -5.55 -3.60
N LEU A 17 1.42 -5.09 -2.44
CA LEU A 17 0.67 -5.11 -1.19
C LEU A 17 -0.63 -4.29 -1.29
N GLY A 18 -0.55 -3.07 -1.79
CA GLY A 18 -1.71 -2.20 -1.99
C GLY A 18 -2.70 -2.78 -3.01
N VAL A 19 -2.22 -3.28 -4.15
CA VAL A 19 -3.08 -3.89 -5.19
C VAL A 19 -3.78 -5.14 -4.67
N ARG A 20 -3.07 -6.04 -3.98
CA ARG A 20 -3.67 -7.25 -3.41
C ARG A 20 -4.72 -6.89 -2.35
N ARG A 21 -4.42 -5.94 -1.47
CA ARG A 21 -5.37 -5.46 -0.45
C ARG A 21 -6.64 -4.86 -1.09
N LEU A 22 -6.47 -4.09 -2.17
CA LEU A 22 -7.58 -3.54 -2.95
C LEU A 22 -8.42 -4.65 -3.59
N LEU A 23 -7.80 -5.62 -4.26
CA LEU A 23 -8.50 -6.75 -4.88
C LEU A 23 -9.30 -7.57 -3.86
N CYS A 24 -8.69 -7.90 -2.72
CA CYS A 24 -9.33 -8.68 -1.66
C CYS A 24 -10.49 -7.92 -1.02
N SER A 25 -10.30 -6.65 -0.69
CA SER A 25 -11.34 -5.82 -0.06
C SER A 25 -12.55 -5.62 -0.98
N VAL A 26 -12.32 -5.33 -2.27
CA VAL A 26 -13.38 -5.19 -3.27
C VAL A 26 -14.11 -6.52 -3.46
N SER A 27 -13.39 -7.63 -3.61
CA SER A 27 -13.99 -8.96 -3.78
C SER A 27 -14.88 -9.34 -2.59
N LEU A 28 -14.41 -9.08 -1.36
CA LEU A 28 -15.16 -9.36 -0.14
C LEU A 28 -16.41 -8.47 -0.04
N PHE A 29 -16.29 -7.17 -0.33
CA PHE A 29 -17.42 -6.24 -0.34
C PHE A 29 -18.48 -6.64 -1.37
N LEU A 30 -18.07 -7.00 -2.59
CA LEU A 30 -18.97 -7.45 -3.62
C LEU A 30 -19.64 -8.78 -3.26
N LYS A 31 -18.98 -9.68 -2.51
CA LYS A 31 -19.57 -10.95 -2.08
C LYS A 31 -20.64 -10.77 -1.02
N SER A 32 -20.42 -9.90 -0.03
CA SER A 32 -21.36 -9.71 1.08
C SER A 32 -21.28 -8.28 1.63
N PRO A 33 -22.03 -7.31 1.06
CA PRO A 33 -21.90 -5.90 1.42
C PRO A 33 -22.40 -5.61 2.85
N SER A 34 -23.43 -6.30 3.32
CA SER A 34 -24.01 -6.11 4.67
C SER A 34 -23.15 -6.66 5.80
N LEU A 35 -22.31 -7.66 5.51
CA LEU A 35 -21.42 -8.31 6.46
C LEU A 35 -19.95 -7.90 6.27
N TYR A 36 -19.71 -6.87 5.46
CA TYR A 36 -18.37 -6.41 5.17
C TYR A 36 -17.67 -5.91 6.43
N ARG A 37 -16.46 -6.45 6.67
CA ARG A 37 -15.56 -6.02 7.72
C ARG A 37 -14.14 -6.01 7.17
N SER A 38 -13.49 -4.86 7.25
CA SER A 38 -12.08 -4.69 6.87
C SER A 38 -11.18 -5.51 7.80
N ARG A 39 -10.11 -6.06 7.23
CA ARG A 39 -9.05 -6.77 7.94
C ARG A 39 -7.72 -6.14 7.60
N MET A 40 -6.81 -6.12 8.57
CA MET A 40 -5.47 -5.58 8.33
C MET A 40 -4.68 -6.40 7.31
N TRP A 41 -4.93 -7.72 7.25
CA TRP A 41 -4.35 -8.61 6.26
C TRP A 41 -5.39 -9.62 5.77
N TYR A 42 -5.35 -9.94 4.48
CA TYR A 42 -6.21 -10.93 3.85
C TYR A 42 -5.41 -12.19 3.56
N PHE A 43 -5.52 -13.19 4.43
CA PHE A 43 -4.89 -14.50 4.22
C PHE A 43 -5.62 -15.25 3.10
N SER A 44 -4.87 -15.74 2.11
CA SER A 44 -5.37 -16.62 1.06
C SER A 44 -5.00 -18.07 1.34
N GLU A 45 -5.97 -18.97 1.19
CA GLU A 45 -5.75 -20.41 1.10
C GLU A 45 -5.55 -20.80 -0.38
N PRO A 46 -4.53 -21.58 -0.76
CA PRO A 46 -3.49 -22.19 0.08
C PRO A 46 -2.37 -21.22 0.51
N LYS A 47 -1.71 -21.51 1.65
CA LYS A 47 -0.69 -20.66 2.31
C LYS A 47 0.41 -20.09 1.39
N TRP A 48 0.81 -20.81 0.33
CA TRP A 48 1.82 -20.38 -0.67
C TRP A 48 1.42 -19.10 -1.42
N LYS A 49 0.12 -18.81 -1.49
CA LYS A 49 -0.42 -17.58 -2.10
C LYS A 49 -0.15 -16.32 -1.26
N ASN A 50 0.35 -16.48 -0.03
CA ASN A 50 0.77 -15.38 0.83
C ASN A 50 2.26 -15.02 0.64
N PHE A 51 2.79 -15.16 -0.58
CA PHE A 51 4.18 -14.83 -0.91
C PHE A 51 4.58 -13.43 -0.44
N ASP A 52 3.73 -12.41 -0.65
CA ASP A 52 4.04 -11.04 -0.21
C ASP A 52 4.22 -10.93 1.32
N LEU A 53 3.49 -11.75 2.10
CA LEU A 53 3.63 -11.77 3.57
C LEU A 53 5.01 -12.33 3.93
N ILE A 54 5.37 -13.48 3.35
CA ILE A 54 6.63 -14.16 3.61
C ILE A 54 7.81 -13.30 3.17
N ALA A 55 7.69 -12.68 2.00
CA ALA A 55 8.70 -11.79 1.46
C ALA A 55 8.92 -10.57 2.37
N LEU A 56 7.85 -9.93 2.86
CA LEU A 56 7.95 -8.82 3.83
C LEU A 56 8.48 -9.26 5.19
N LEU A 57 8.10 -10.44 5.67
CA LEU A 57 8.53 -10.99 6.95
C LEU A 57 10.05 -11.22 6.99
N VAL A 58 10.63 -11.62 5.86
CA VAL A 58 12.08 -11.84 5.71
C VAL A 58 12.81 -10.54 5.33
N SER A 59 12.24 -9.71 4.45
CA SER A 59 12.94 -8.52 3.94
C SER A 59 13.02 -7.37 4.93
N LEU A 60 11.97 -7.10 5.72
CA LEU A 60 11.94 -6.02 6.70
C LEU A 60 13.02 -6.14 7.80
N PRO A 61 13.25 -7.30 8.45
CA PRO A 61 14.30 -7.41 9.47
C PRO A 61 15.69 -7.33 8.84
N ILE A 62 15.90 -7.89 7.64
CA ILE A 62 17.16 -7.74 6.91
C ILE A 62 17.43 -6.26 6.61
N ALA A 63 16.42 -5.53 6.13
CA ALA A 63 16.54 -4.09 5.88
C ALA A 63 16.86 -3.32 7.17
N SER A 64 16.15 -3.60 8.27
CA SER A 64 16.39 -2.95 9.57
C SER A 64 17.80 -3.22 10.09
N LEU A 65 18.26 -4.48 10.05
CA LEU A 65 19.62 -4.87 10.47
C LEU A 65 20.69 -4.27 9.56
N SER A 66 20.44 -4.17 8.25
CA SER A 66 21.37 -3.53 7.32
C SER A 66 21.56 -2.05 7.64
N HIS A 67 20.49 -1.34 8.04
CA HIS A 67 20.58 0.05 8.47
C HIS A 67 21.36 0.20 9.78
N ILE A 68 21.19 -0.71 10.74
CA ILE A 68 21.99 -0.75 11.98
C ILE A 68 23.47 -1.05 11.67
N PHE A 69 23.74 -1.99 10.76
CA PHE A 69 25.10 -2.33 10.36
C PHE A 69 25.80 -1.15 9.69
N ILE A 70 25.13 -0.46 8.76
CA ILE A 70 25.66 0.75 8.11
C ILE A 70 25.92 1.85 9.15
N PHE A 71 25.00 2.02 10.11
CA PHE A 71 25.18 2.94 11.23
C PHE A 71 26.43 2.62 12.05
N LEU A 72 26.68 1.34 12.35
CA LEU A 72 27.86 0.90 13.10
C LEU A 72 29.16 1.02 12.28
N ALA A 73 29.10 0.74 10.98
CA ALA A 73 30.26 0.73 10.09
C ALA A 73 30.74 2.14 9.71
N PHE A 74 29.82 3.07 9.42
CA PHE A 74 30.15 4.45 9.01
C PHE A 74 30.00 5.40 10.20
N SER A 75 30.94 5.27 11.15
CA SER A 75 30.86 5.91 12.46
C SER A 75 31.45 7.33 12.51
N GLU A 76 31.96 7.90 11.42
CA GLU A 76 32.81 9.10 11.52
C GLU A 76 32.06 10.45 11.65
N THR A 77 30.75 10.52 11.37
CA THR A 77 29.99 11.79 11.39
C THR A 77 28.64 11.69 12.15
N PRO A 78 28.38 12.56 13.15
CA PRO A 78 27.28 12.39 14.13
C PRO A 78 25.87 12.68 13.58
N ILE A 79 25.73 13.44 12.50
CA ILE A 79 24.42 13.83 11.96
C ILE A 79 23.75 12.68 11.20
N TYR A 80 24.53 11.86 10.47
CA TYR A 80 24.01 10.69 9.74
C TYR A 80 23.66 9.54 10.68
N ARG A 81 24.38 9.42 11.81
CA ARG A 81 24.15 8.41 12.83
C ARG A 81 22.68 8.35 13.28
N PHE A 82 22.06 9.50 13.51
CA PHE A 82 20.68 9.54 14.01
C PHE A 82 19.64 9.17 12.95
N SER A 83 19.83 9.61 11.70
CA SER A 83 18.91 9.31 10.60
C SER A 83 18.83 7.81 10.26
N PHE A 84 19.98 7.10 10.28
CA PHE A 84 20.00 5.66 10.04
C PHE A 84 19.29 4.86 11.14
N LEU A 85 19.47 5.25 12.40
CA LEU A 85 18.80 4.62 13.53
C LEU A 85 17.29 4.86 13.48
N GLN A 86 16.87 6.08 13.14
CA GLN A 86 15.45 6.42 12.93
C GLN A 86 14.83 5.58 11.82
N GLN A 87 15.50 5.44 10.68
CA GLN A 87 15.00 4.62 9.57
C GLN A 87 14.92 3.14 9.95
N SER A 88 15.93 2.62 10.64
CA SER A 88 15.92 1.24 11.15
C SER A 88 14.75 1.00 12.11
N LEU A 89 14.47 1.95 13.01
CA LEU A 89 13.36 1.90 13.95
C LEU A 89 12.01 1.84 13.22
N VAL A 90 11.78 2.70 12.23
CA VAL A 90 10.53 2.71 11.44
C VAL A 90 10.32 1.36 10.76
N VAL A 91 11.34 0.84 10.07
CA VAL A 91 11.26 -0.47 9.39
C VAL A 91 11.02 -1.60 10.40
N PHE A 92 11.65 -1.54 11.58
CA PHE A 92 11.44 -2.50 12.65
C PHE A 92 10.00 -2.44 13.21
N LEU A 93 9.41 -1.25 13.34
CA LEU A 93 8.02 -1.09 13.78
C LEU A 93 7.04 -1.71 12.77
N PHE A 94 7.27 -1.56 11.47
CA PHE A 94 6.49 -2.26 10.44
C PHE A 94 6.66 -3.78 10.52
N TRP A 95 7.86 -4.26 10.84
CA TRP A 95 8.09 -5.70 11.08
C TRP A 95 7.36 -6.19 12.33
N ALA A 96 7.39 -5.43 13.42
CA ALA A 96 6.67 -5.75 14.65
C ALA A 96 5.15 -5.78 14.41
N LEU A 97 4.61 -4.87 13.59
CA LEU A 97 3.21 -4.88 13.14
C LEU A 97 2.88 -6.16 12.37
N LEU A 98 3.76 -6.60 11.47
CA LEU A 98 3.58 -7.83 10.72
C LEU A 98 3.59 -9.06 11.64
N LEU A 99 4.53 -9.13 12.59
CA LEU A 99 4.58 -10.19 13.60
C LEU A 99 3.32 -10.20 14.47
N PHE A 100 2.85 -9.03 14.89
CA PHE A 100 1.62 -8.91 15.66
C PHE A 100 0.40 -9.47 14.91
N ILE A 101 0.29 -9.18 13.61
CA ILE A 101 -0.78 -9.71 12.75
C ILE A 101 -0.69 -11.23 12.64
N ILE A 102 0.51 -11.78 12.41
CA ILE A 102 0.72 -13.23 12.29
C ILE A 102 0.44 -13.94 13.61
N LEU A 103 0.96 -13.41 14.72
CA LEU A 103 0.80 -13.99 16.05
C LEU A 103 -0.68 -14.05 16.44
N LYS A 104 -1.42 -12.98 16.15
CA LYS A 104 -2.86 -12.91 16.37
C LYS A 104 -3.61 -14.00 15.60
N GLU A 105 -3.25 -14.23 14.34
CA GLU A 105 -3.86 -15.29 13.51
C GLU A 105 -3.44 -16.69 13.97
N SER A 106 -2.17 -16.90 14.33
CA SER A 106 -1.63 -18.23 14.65
C SER A 106 -2.02 -18.75 16.03
N LEU A 107 -2.21 -17.85 16.99
CA LEU A 107 -2.54 -18.21 18.37
C LEU A 107 -4.05 -18.13 18.63
N ASP A 108 -4.86 -17.90 17.59
CA ASP A 108 -6.30 -17.65 17.72
C ASP A 108 -6.60 -16.70 18.89
N LEU A 109 -5.85 -15.58 18.96
CA LEU A 109 -6.01 -14.57 20.02
C LEU A 109 -7.32 -13.80 19.78
N PHE A 110 -8.45 -14.50 19.86
CA PHE A 110 -9.80 -14.05 19.58
C PHE A 110 -10.21 -12.87 20.47
N SER A 111 -9.55 -12.75 21.63
CA SER A 111 -9.74 -11.65 22.59
C SER A 111 -9.20 -10.30 22.09
N VAL A 112 -8.28 -10.28 21.12
CA VAL A 112 -7.70 -9.01 20.61
C VAL A 112 -8.53 -8.52 19.41
N PRO A 113 -9.34 -7.46 19.54
CA PRO A 113 -10.12 -6.94 18.42
C PRO A 113 -9.22 -6.41 17.29
N ASP A 114 -9.70 -6.51 16.05
CA ASP A 114 -9.00 -6.04 14.84
C ASP A 114 -8.61 -4.57 14.90
N ASN A 115 -9.38 -3.79 15.66
CA ASN A 115 -9.19 -2.36 15.85
C ASN A 115 -7.79 -2.02 16.39
N PHE A 116 -7.19 -2.88 17.24
CA PHE A 116 -5.85 -2.66 17.76
C PHE A 116 -4.78 -2.72 16.66
N ALA A 117 -4.92 -3.62 15.67
CA ALA A 117 -3.97 -3.71 14.56
C ALA A 117 -4.00 -2.44 13.70
N PHE A 118 -5.19 -1.87 13.49
CA PHE A 118 -5.37 -0.61 12.77
C PHE A 118 -4.80 0.59 13.53
N ILE A 119 -5.00 0.66 14.85
CA ILE A 119 -4.41 1.72 15.69
C ILE A 119 -2.87 1.60 15.66
N PHE A 120 -2.34 0.39 15.81
CA PHE A 120 -0.90 0.18 15.75
C PHE A 120 -0.34 0.60 14.39
N ALA A 121 -0.99 0.21 13.28
CA ALA A 121 -0.62 0.67 11.95
C ALA A 121 -0.63 2.20 11.81
N ALA A 122 -1.65 2.88 12.35
CA ALA A 122 -1.73 4.34 12.32
C ALA A 122 -0.57 4.99 13.09
N ILE A 123 -0.18 4.43 14.25
CA ILE A 123 0.99 4.89 15.01
C ILE A 123 2.26 4.71 14.17
N VAL A 124 2.45 3.55 13.54
CA VAL A 124 3.64 3.30 12.71
C VAL A 124 3.73 4.28 11.54
N PHE A 125 2.63 4.55 10.82
CA PHE A 125 2.60 5.57 9.76
C PHE A 125 2.88 6.98 10.28
N MET A 126 2.38 7.34 11.47
CA MET A 126 2.68 8.65 12.08
C MET A 126 4.15 8.76 12.49
N VAL A 127 4.75 7.70 13.00
CA VAL A 127 6.19 7.67 13.28
C VAL A 127 6.97 7.81 11.98
N GLU A 128 6.58 7.11 10.90
CA GLU A 128 7.20 7.26 9.59
C GLU A 128 7.10 8.70 9.08
N PHE A 129 5.94 9.34 9.15
CA PHE A 129 5.76 10.76 8.79
C PHE A 129 6.74 11.68 9.53
N HIS A 130 6.88 11.53 10.86
CA HIS A 130 7.76 12.38 11.66
C HIS A 130 9.25 12.17 11.39
N MET A 131 9.62 11.02 10.84
CA MET A 131 11.00 10.66 10.49
C MET A 131 11.31 10.87 9.01
N CYS A 132 10.29 10.94 8.15
CA CYS A 132 10.43 11.13 6.72
C CYS A 132 11.02 12.51 6.40
N GLY A 133 12.05 12.54 5.54
CA GLY A 133 12.63 13.78 5.02
C GLY A 133 13.41 14.65 6.02
N ARG A 134 13.64 14.20 7.27
CA ARG A 134 14.47 14.97 8.22
C ARG A 134 15.90 15.11 7.70
N GLY A 135 16.35 16.37 7.57
CA GLY A 135 17.69 16.72 7.11
C GLY A 135 17.83 16.93 5.60
N ILE A 136 16.74 16.81 4.83
CA ILE A 136 16.71 17.12 3.40
C ILE A 136 15.94 18.43 3.21
N VAL A 137 16.61 19.44 2.67
CA VAL A 137 16.01 20.74 2.34
C VAL A 137 15.75 20.84 0.83
N GLY A 138 15.22 21.97 0.35
CA GLY A 138 15.03 22.22 -1.08
C GLY A 138 14.03 21.30 -1.77
N LEU A 139 14.35 20.91 -3.01
CA LEU A 139 13.50 20.07 -3.86
C LEU A 139 13.29 18.66 -3.26
N GLY A 140 14.34 18.08 -2.68
CA GLY A 140 14.25 16.79 -2.01
C GLY A 140 13.27 16.85 -0.83
N GLY A 141 13.37 17.90 -0.02
CA GLY A 141 12.47 18.11 1.13
C GLY A 141 11.00 18.18 0.72
N TRP A 142 10.68 18.86 -0.37
CA TRP A 142 9.30 18.91 -0.91
C TRP A 142 8.78 17.53 -1.31
N VAL A 143 9.60 16.77 -2.03
CA VAL A 143 9.21 15.46 -2.57
C VAL A 143 9.03 14.41 -1.46
N TYR A 144 9.91 14.40 -0.45
CA TYR A 144 9.72 13.59 0.76
C TYR A 144 8.57 14.12 1.63
N GLY A 145 8.28 15.42 1.60
CA GLY A 145 7.11 16.01 2.25
C GLY A 145 5.79 15.46 1.69
N ILE A 146 5.68 15.32 0.35
CA ILE A 146 4.54 14.65 -0.29
C ILE A 146 4.41 13.20 0.20
N LEU A 147 5.55 12.48 0.30
CA LEU A 147 5.56 11.11 0.80
C LEU A 147 5.07 11.01 2.25
N GLY A 148 5.53 11.91 3.12
CA GLY A 148 5.03 12.02 4.49
C GLY A 148 3.53 12.39 4.55
N GLY A 149 3.05 13.22 3.63
CA GLY A 149 1.62 13.51 3.50
C GLY A 149 0.77 12.26 3.19
N LEU A 150 1.29 11.34 2.37
CA LEU A 150 0.66 10.04 2.12
C LEU A 150 0.63 9.16 3.38
N ASP A 151 1.65 9.23 4.23
CA ASP A 151 1.68 8.50 5.50
C ASP A 151 0.60 8.99 6.46
N VAL A 152 0.44 10.31 6.58
CA VAL A 152 -0.66 10.91 7.35
C VAL A 152 -2.00 10.48 6.79
N PHE A 153 -2.17 10.48 5.46
CA PHE A 153 -3.40 10.00 4.82
C PHE A 153 -3.70 8.53 5.16
N CYS A 154 -2.68 7.65 5.06
CA CYS A 154 -2.82 6.24 5.43
C CYS A 154 -3.16 6.09 6.93
N ALA A 155 -2.51 6.86 7.80
CA ALA A 155 -2.78 6.86 9.24
C ALA A 155 -4.22 7.27 9.56
N ILE A 156 -4.74 8.32 8.92
CA ILE A 156 -6.14 8.76 9.08
C ILE A 156 -7.10 7.65 8.66
N CYS A 157 -6.84 6.99 7.52
CA CYS A 157 -7.66 5.86 7.07
C CYS A 157 -7.61 4.70 8.08
N CYS A 158 -6.43 4.36 8.61
CA CYS A 158 -6.28 3.34 9.65
C CYS A 158 -7.04 3.70 10.94
N VAL A 159 -6.95 4.96 11.42
CA VAL A 159 -7.72 5.42 12.58
C VAL A 159 -9.22 5.29 12.32
N TYR A 160 -9.68 5.73 11.14
CA TYR A 160 -11.10 5.62 10.79
C TYR A 160 -11.58 4.16 10.74
N LEU A 161 -10.78 3.25 10.17
CA LEU A 161 -11.08 1.82 10.13
C LEU A 161 -11.06 1.16 11.51
N SER A 162 -10.28 1.68 12.46
CA SER A 162 -10.30 1.18 13.84
C SER A 162 -11.61 1.52 14.57
N ILE A 163 -12.26 2.63 14.20
CA ILE A 163 -13.54 3.06 14.76
C ILE A 163 -14.69 2.36 14.02
N LYS A 164 -14.62 2.32 12.69
CA LYS A 164 -15.66 1.77 11.82
C LYS A 164 -15.06 0.79 10.80
N PRO A 165 -14.82 -0.47 11.19
CA PRO A 165 -14.21 -1.47 10.31
C PRO A 165 -15.12 -1.89 9.14
N SER A 166 -16.41 -1.58 9.19
CA SER A 166 -17.35 -1.81 8.07
C SER A 166 -17.29 -0.73 6.98
N ALA A 167 -16.47 0.32 7.15
CA ALA A 167 -16.34 1.38 6.17
C ALA A 167 -15.47 0.96 4.98
N PHE A 168 -16.09 0.35 3.98
CA PHE A 168 -15.44 -0.06 2.73
C PHE A 168 -14.67 1.08 2.04
N PHE A 169 -15.24 2.29 2.02
CA PHE A 169 -14.58 3.42 1.36
C PHE A 169 -13.23 3.79 2.00
N ALA A 170 -13.11 3.68 3.32
CA ALA A 170 -11.84 3.95 4.00
C ALA A 170 -10.79 2.87 3.73
N GLU A 171 -11.21 1.61 3.60
CA GLU A 171 -10.33 0.51 3.18
C GLU A 171 -9.88 0.66 1.73
N PHE A 172 -10.79 1.06 0.85
CA PHE A 172 -10.51 1.37 -0.56
C PHE A 172 -9.48 2.50 -0.65
N LEU A 173 -9.70 3.60 0.06
CA LEU A 173 -8.77 4.73 0.12
C LEU A 173 -7.41 4.36 0.70
N LEU A 174 -7.37 3.58 1.80
CA LEU A 174 -6.11 3.10 2.37
C LEU A 174 -5.34 2.24 1.35
N SER A 175 -6.02 1.34 0.65
CA SER A 175 -5.40 0.45 -0.34
C SER A 175 -4.88 1.24 -1.55
N SER A 176 -5.67 2.17 -2.09
CA SER A 176 -5.23 3.08 -3.16
C SER A 176 -4.09 3.98 -2.70
N GLY A 177 -4.12 4.44 -1.44
CA GLY A 177 -3.05 5.22 -0.81
C GLY A 177 -1.73 4.46 -0.74
N LEU A 178 -1.75 3.17 -0.40
CA LEU A 178 -0.56 2.32 -0.42
C LEU A 178 0.02 2.12 -1.83
N VAL A 179 -0.84 1.94 -2.84
CA VAL A 179 -0.40 1.86 -4.25
C VAL A 179 0.21 3.19 -4.70
N LEU A 180 -0.44 4.31 -4.35
CA LEU A 180 0.06 5.65 -4.65
C LEU A 180 1.40 5.91 -3.96
N LYS A 181 1.54 5.53 -2.69
CA LYS A 181 2.80 5.61 -1.95
C LYS A 181 3.90 4.80 -2.63
N GLY A 182 3.64 3.53 -2.98
CA GLY A 182 4.63 2.68 -3.64
C GLY A 182 5.07 3.21 -5.01
N THR A 183 4.14 3.66 -5.83
CA THR A 183 4.44 4.25 -7.16
C THR A 183 5.18 5.58 -7.03
N TRP A 184 4.76 6.43 -6.09
CA TRP A 184 5.44 7.70 -5.82
C TRP A 184 6.88 7.48 -5.34
N VAL A 185 7.11 6.57 -4.38
CA VAL A 185 8.47 6.24 -3.90
C VAL A 185 9.40 5.85 -5.04
N PHE A 186 8.91 5.12 -6.05
CA PHE A 186 9.69 4.79 -7.24
C PHE A 186 9.97 6.01 -8.10
N GLN A 187 8.97 6.86 -8.34
CA GLN A 187 9.13 8.11 -9.08
C GLN A 187 10.16 9.02 -8.42
N VAL A 188 10.11 9.17 -7.10
CA VAL A 188 11.12 9.90 -6.31
C VAL A 188 12.51 9.31 -6.52
N GLY A 189 12.61 7.97 -6.45
CA GLY A 189 13.84 7.24 -6.71
C GLY A 189 14.42 7.54 -8.09
N LEU A 190 13.59 7.56 -9.14
CA LEU A 190 14.03 7.88 -10.49
C LEU A 190 14.44 9.36 -10.63
N SER A 191 13.61 10.29 -10.15
CA SER A 191 13.82 11.73 -10.34
C SER A 191 15.01 12.29 -9.56
N LEU A 192 15.33 11.76 -8.39
CA LEU A 192 16.48 12.20 -7.57
C LEU A 192 17.75 11.35 -7.82
N TYR A 193 17.53 10.07 -8.12
CA TYR A 193 18.47 8.97 -8.40
C TYR A 193 19.26 9.02 -9.71
N THR A 194 18.60 9.45 -10.78
CA THR A 194 19.00 9.09 -12.16
C THR A 194 19.17 10.31 -13.05
N ASP A 195 20.10 10.25 -14.00
CA ASP A 195 20.31 11.36 -14.96
C ASP A 195 19.18 11.46 -15.98
N ALA A 196 18.59 10.31 -16.34
CA ALA A 196 17.59 10.24 -17.41
C ALA A 196 16.28 10.97 -17.05
N PHE A 197 15.96 11.06 -15.76
CA PHE A 197 14.74 11.70 -15.25
C PHE A 197 15.03 12.89 -14.33
N GLY A 198 16.27 13.37 -14.31
CA GLY A 198 16.69 14.53 -13.53
C GLY A 198 16.15 15.84 -14.12
N PHE A 199 15.92 16.83 -13.27
CA PHE A 199 15.49 18.16 -13.69
C PHE A 199 16.64 18.90 -14.39
N LYS A 200 16.37 19.49 -15.56
CA LYS A 200 17.35 20.35 -16.26
C LYS A 200 17.74 21.51 -15.32
N GLY A 201 19.05 21.71 -15.11
CA GLY A 201 19.58 22.75 -14.24
C GLY A 201 19.76 22.36 -12.76
N CYS A 202 19.35 21.15 -12.36
CA CYS A 202 19.57 20.62 -11.01
C CYS A 202 20.50 19.41 -11.05
N HIS A 203 21.59 19.47 -10.28
CA HIS A 203 22.51 18.34 -10.14
C HIS A 203 21.93 17.30 -9.16
N LYS A 204 22.17 16.02 -9.46
CA LYS A 204 21.81 14.89 -8.59
C LYS A 204 22.33 15.08 -7.17
N ILE A 205 21.67 14.43 -6.20
CA ILE A 205 22.23 14.26 -4.86
C ILE A 205 23.47 13.35 -4.99
N TYR A 206 24.66 13.96 -4.97
CA TYR A 206 25.92 13.22 -4.96
C TYR A 206 26.25 12.79 -3.53
N GLU A 207 26.72 11.56 -3.36
CA GLU A 207 27.13 10.98 -2.07
C GLU A 207 28.21 11.83 -1.36
N MET A 208 28.97 12.63 -2.14
CA MET A 208 29.97 13.58 -1.65
C MET A 208 29.37 14.90 -1.12
N MET A 209 28.23 15.38 -1.64
CA MET A 209 27.50 16.52 -1.07
C MET A 209 26.80 16.13 0.23
N VAL A 210 26.33 14.88 0.30
CA VAL A 210 25.84 14.29 1.55
C VAL A 210 26.90 14.43 2.64
N SER A 211 28.20 14.23 2.38
CA SER A 211 29.30 14.35 3.37
C SER A 211 29.50 15.75 4.00
N LYS A 212 28.89 16.83 3.48
CA LYS A 212 29.10 18.20 3.96
C LYS A 212 27.96 18.76 4.81
N GLY A 213 26.96 17.94 5.14
CA GLY A 213 25.86 18.30 6.04
C GLY A 213 24.62 18.89 5.36
N GLU A 214 24.64 19.07 4.04
CA GLU A 214 23.51 19.53 3.23
C GLU A 214 23.28 18.53 2.10
N ALA A 215 22.46 17.50 2.37
CA ALA A 215 22.01 16.56 1.35
C ALA A 215 20.88 17.20 0.53
N ASP A 216 21.19 18.29 -0.18
CA ASP A 216 20.25 18.99 -1.06
C ASP A 216 20.53 18.70 -2.53
N VAL A 217 19.47 18.74 -3.34
CA VAL A 217 19.58 18.79 -4.81
C VAL A 217 20.01 20.21 -5.15
N LYS A 218 21.30 20.43 -5.41
CA LYS A 218 21.78 21.76 -5.75
C LYS A 218 21.31 22.13 -7.16
N CYS A 219 20.30 23.00 -7.23
CA CYS A 219 19.86 23.65 -8.46
C CYS A 219 20.70 24.91 -8.71
N GLU A 220 21.08 25.14 -9.97
CA GLU A 220 21.93 26.27 -10.36
C GLU A 220 21.20 27.61 -10.20
N LEU A 221 19.87 27.62 -10.43
CA LEU A 221 19.00 28.76 -10.25
C LEU A 221 17.82 28.41 -9.33
N GLU A 222 17.36 29.39 -8.55
CA GLU A 222 16.16 29.27 -7.71
C GLU A 222 14.90 29.05 -8.56
N ASP A 223 14.83 29.65 -9.75
CA ASP A 223 13.75 29.43 -10.71
C ASP A 223 13.62 27.97 -11.17
N ASP A 224 14.75 27.27 -11.30
CA ASP A 224 14.76 25.86 -11.70
C ASP A 224 14.30 24.94 -10.55
N MET A 225 14.51 25.35 -9.30
CA MET A 225 13.94 24.68 -8.12
C MET A 225 12.41 24.82 -8.09
N TRP A 226 11.87 26.02 -8.29
CA TRP A 226 10.41 26.24 -8.33
C TRP A 226 9.75 25.48 -9.48
N ARG A 227 10.41 25.43 -10.65
CA ARG A 227 9.95 24.62 -11.79
C ARG A 227 9.97 23.13 -11.47
N GLY A 228 11.04 22.62 -10.86
CA GLY A 228 11.12 21.23 -10.42
C GLY A 228 10.03 20.88 -9.40
N MET A 229 9.77 21.76 -8.45
CA MET A 229 8.70 21.60 -7.45
C MET A 229 7.31 21.56 -8.09
N ALA A 230 7.04 22.45 -9.03
CA ALA A 230 5.78 22.48 -9.78
C ALA A 230 5.59 21.22 -10.63
N LEU A 231 6.64 20.78 -11.33
CA LEU A 231 6.63 19.54 -12.14
C LEU A 231 6.39 18.30 -11.27
N MET A 232 7.07 18.16 -10.12
CA MET A 232 6.84 17.05 -9.20
C MET A 232 5.41 17.06 -8.65
N SER A 233 4.87 18.24 -8.34
CA SER A 233 3.49 18.36 -7.86
C SER A 233 2.49 17.95 -8.94
N LEU A 234 2.70 18.35 -10.20
CA LEU A 234 1.87 17.93 -11.33
C LEU A 234 1.97 16.43 -11.58
N LEU A 235 3.18 15.86 -11.54
CA LEU A 235 3.39 14.41 -11.65
C LEU A 235 2.67 13.65 -10.53
N PHE A 236 2.71 14.16 -9.30
CA PHE A 236 2.01 13.56 -8.18
C PHE A 236 0.49 13.59 -8.38
N ILE A 237 -0.08 14.72 -8.81
CA ILE A 237 -1.50 14.82 -9.15
C ILE A 237 -1.87 13.83 -10.26
N GLY A 238 -1.03 13.70 -11.29
CA GLY A 238 -1.18 12.69 -12.33
C GLY A 238 -1.23 11.26 -11.77
N HIS A 239 -0.32 10.92 -10.85
CA HIS A 239 -0.32 9.62 -10.17
C HIS A 239 -1.61 9.40 -9.38
N VAL A 240 -2.09 10.39 -8.64
CA VAL A 240 -3.36 10.32 -7.91
C VAL A 240 -4.51 9.98 -8.86
N ILE A 241 -4.63 10.72 -9.97
CA ILE A 241 -5.68 10.50 -10.97
C ILE A 241 -5.61 9.08 -11.54
N VAL A 242 -4.41 8.65 -11.98
CA VAL A 242 -4.20 7.32 -12.57
C VAL A 242 -4.54 6.21 -11.58
N VAL A 243 -4.07 6.30 -10.33
CA VAL A 243 -4.33 5.29 -9.30
C VAL A 243 -5.82 5.23 -8.97
N MET A 244 -6.50 6.37 -8.83
CA MET A 244 -7.93 6.41 -8.55
C MET A 244 -8.75 5.83 -9.71
N ILE A 245 -8.50 6.26 -10.94
CA ILE A 245 -9.19 5.72 -12.13
C ILE A 245 -8.97 4.22 -12.22
N THR A 246 -7.73 3.75 -12.08
CA THR A 246 -7.40 2.32 -12.14
C THR A 246 -8.12 1.55 -11.04
N SER A 247 -8.19 2.08 -9.82
CA SER A 247 -8.89 1.47 -8.69
C SER A 247 -10.40 1.34 -8.95
N PHE A 248 -11.03 2.36 -9.54
CA PHE A 248 -12.45 2.32 -9.92
C PHE A 248 -12.72 1.38 -11.10
N VAL A 249 -11.85 1.38 -12.11
CA VAL A 249 -11.94 0.43 -13.24
C VAL A 249 -11.84 -1.00 -12.73
N LEU A 250 -10.92 -1.27 -11.80
CA LEU A 250 -10.77 -2.59 -11.18
C LEU A 250 -12.03 -3.00 -10.41
N PHE A 251 -12.62 -2.07 -9.66
CA PHE A 251 -13.91 -2.29 -8.99
C PHE A 251 -15.02 -2.64 -9.98
N GLY A 252 -15.17 -1.86 -11.05
CA GLY A 252 -16.17 -2.10 -12.10
C GLY A 252 -15.96 -3.43 -12.81
N LEU A 253 -14.71 -3.79 -13.13
CA LEU A 253 -14.36 -5.05 -13.78
C LEU A 253 -14.70 -6.25 -12.87
N LEU A 254 -14.35 -6.20 -11.59
CA LEU A 254 -14.67 -7.25 -10.62
C LEU A 254 -16.18 -7.43 -10.46
N ASN A 255 -16.94 -6.32 -10.41
CA ASN A 255 -18.39 -6.37 -10.35
C ASN A 255 -19.00 -7.02 -11.60
N ARG A 256 -18.50 -6.65 -12.79
CA ARG A 256 -18.94 -7.26 -14.06
C ARG A 256 -18.63 -8.76 -14.10
N CYS A 257 -17.41 -9.17 -13.75
CA CYS A 257 -17.02 -10.58 -13.73
C CYS A 257 -17.89 -11.41 -12.78
N LYS A 258 -18.25 -10.86 -11.62
CA LYS A 258 -19.15 -11.52 -10.67
C LYS A 258 -20.57 -11.66 -11.22
N ASN A 259 -21.11 -10.60 -11.83
CA ASN A 259 -22.45 -10.63 -12.42
C ASN A 259 -22.54 -11.63 -13.58
N MET A 260 -21.50 -11.75 -14.41
CA MET A 260 -21.42 -12.79 -15.45
C MET A 260 -21.51 -14.19 -14.86
N ARG A 261 -20.71 -14.48 -13.83
CA ARG A 261 -20.68 -15.81 -13.17
C ARG A 261 -21.99 -16.14 -12.44
N CYS A 262 -22.67 -15.13 -11.89
CA CYS A 262 -23.98 -15.28 -11.26
C CYS A 262 -25.10 -15.44 -12.31
N GLY A 263 -25.00 -14.77 -13.45
CA GLY A 263 -25.91 -14.93 -14.60
C GLY A 263 -25.85 -16.34 -15.20
N GLU A 264 -24.65 -16.94 -15.29
CA GLU A 264 -24.48 -18.32 -15.76
C GLU A 264 -25.08 -19.35 -14.81
N THR A 265 -24.95 -19.16 -13.49
CA THR A 265 -25.54 -20.07 -12.48
C THR A 265 -27.05 -19.93 -12.35
N SER A 266 -27.58 -18.71 -12.48
CA SER A 266 -29.02 -18.49 -12.51
C SER A 266 -29.66 -18.98 -13.82
N GLY A 267 -28.95 -18.89 -14.95
CA GLY A 267 -29.40 -19.47 -16.22
C GLY A 267 -29.53 -21.00 -16.19
N HIS A 268 -28.60 -21.70 -15.54
CA HIS A 268 -28.69 -23.16 -15.36
C HIS A 268 -29.85 -23.56 -14.43
N LEU A 269 -30.03 -22.85 -13.31
CA LEU A 269 -31.15 -23.10 -12.39
C LEU A 269 -32.52 -22.80 -13.01
N LEU A 270 -32.63 -21.79 -13.87
CA LEU A 270 -33.87 -21.48 -14.60
C LEU A 270 -34.16 -22.51 -15.71
N ALA A 271 -33.13 -23.07 -16.35
CA ALA A 271 -33.29 -24.17 -17.30
C ALA A 271 -33.71 -25.47 -16.61
N GLU A 272 -33.22 -25.73 -15.40
CA GLU A 272 -33.58 -26.90 -14.58
C GLU A 272 -35.02 -26.81 -14.04
N LEU A 273 -35.44 -25.62 -13.56
CA LEU A 273 -36.83 -25.34 -13.18
C LEU A 273 -37.81 -25.38 -14.36
N GLY A 274 -37.38 -24.95 -15.56
CA GLY A 274 -38.18 -25.06 -16.78
C GLY A 274 -38.35 -26.51 -17.25
N SER A 275 -37.35 -27.35 -17.04
CA SER A 275 -37.40 -28.78 -17.36
C SER A 275 -38.26 -29.58 -16.37
N GLU A 276 -38.20 -29.26 -15.07
CA GLU A 276 -39.07 -29.90 -14.07
C GLU A 276 -40.54 -29.48 -14.21
N SER A 277 -40.80 -28.21 -14.54
CA SER A 277 -42.17 -27.72 -14.77
C SER A 277 -42.83 -28.36 -16.01
N MET A 278 -42.06 -28.82 -16.99
CA MET A 278 -42.60 -29.46 -18.19
C MET A 278 -42.87 -30.95 -18.01
N LEU A 279 -42.27 -31.58 -16.98
CA LEU A 279 -42.41 -33.01 -16.66
C LEU A 279 -43.57 -33.30 -15.69
N MET A 280 -44.13 -32.28 -15.03
CA MET A 280 -45.16 -32.45 -14.00
C MET A 280 -46.61 -32.34 -14.48
N HIS A 281 -46.86 -32.23 -15.80
CA HIS A 281 -48.22 -32.17 -16.34
C HIS A 281 -48.59 -33.39 -17.21
N SER A 282 -48.81 -34.53 -16.56
CA SER A 282 -49.70 -35.58 -17.08
C SER A 282 -50.19 -36.44 -15.92
N LEU A 283 -51.29 -36.02 -15.27
CA LEU A 283 -52.05 -36.88 -14.37
C LEU A 283 -53.20 -37.51 -15.18
N PRO A 284 -53.37 -38.84 -15.18
CA PRO A 284 -54.43 -39.49 -15.95
C PRO A 284 -55.78 -39.34 -15.23
N GLU A 285 -56.83 -39.02 -15.98
CA GLU A 285 -58.22 -39.15 -15.53
C GLU A 285 -58.47 -40.61 -15.15
N LEU A 286 -58.85 -40.81 -13.90
CA LEU A 286 -59.25 -42.09 -13.33
C LEU A 286 -60.77 -42.17 -13.45
N GLU A 287 -61.26 -42.90 -14.45
CA GLU A 287 -62.67 -43.29 -14.54
C GLU A 287 -63.00 -44.25 -13.38
N LEU A 288 -64.04 -43.94 -12.61
CA LEU A 288 -64.69 -44.89 -11.72
C LEU A 288 -66.21 -44.62 -11.73
N GLU A 289 -66.93 -45.66 -12.13
CA GLU A 289 -68.39 -45.88 -12.24
C GLU A 289 -69.19 -45.20 -13.38
#